data_AF-A0A937U914-F1
#
_entry.id   AF-A0A937U914-F1
#
_cell.length_a   1.000
_cell.length_b   1.000
_cell.length_c   1.000
_cell.angle_alpha   90.00
_cell.angle_beta   90.00
_cell.angle_gamma   90.00
#
_symmetry.space_group_name_H-M   'P 1'
#
loop_
_entity.id
_entity.type
_entity.pdbx_description
1 polymer ?
#
loop_
_entity_poly.entity_id
_entity_poly.type
_entity_poly.pdbx_seq_one_letter_code
_entity_poly.pdbx_strand_id
1 'polypeptide(L)'
;MRHSLEKDRKYLRWNNRRGIAWITGRGYFWFKQRYLPAVRRVERANRKKDHFLLSDCYYQVGDVHDFNHCPLAAIAAYKRSFDLDPRHAEALREIGGMYERIGQYRKAVSVLKKSLKINPSDDYTQMDYEFALDSLKDGVPPLYKNGDTYWQARELLAREKPAPALQLLKNKRSIPARQIIACACGMLNDTDGIIEQWQRIANAAGRIEMGYADWFYIEDCVWDNVVFWEILADCTRQKRFNYGVWPTMDSLWKTVIPDPPSGRIPRKSEADRLRCNKRCFLTAQYHIARIKRDCHLAHKLGRRYPNWPEIGELLEQISPRAR
;
A
#
# COMPACT_ATOMS: atom_id res chain seq x y z
N MET A 1 13.34 21.45 23.56
CA MET A 1 12.54 21.53 22.32
C MET A 1 11.11 21.03 22.58
N ARG A 2 10.16 21.93 22.85
CA ARG A 2 8.72 21.59 22.91
C ARG A 2 8.18 21.53 21.48
N HIS A 3 8.35 20.41 20.79
CA HIS A 3 7.56 20.15 19.59
C HIS A 3 6.10 20.01 20.04
N SER A 4 5.22 20.96 19.69
CA SER A 4 3.83 20.95 20.15
C SER A 4 3.10 19.72 19.63
N LEU A 5 2.46 18.95 20.53
CA LEU A 5 1.55 17.83 20.20
C LEU A 5 0.46 18.22 19.17
N GLU A 6 0.19 19.51 19.03
CA GLU A 6 -0.75 20.08 18.08
C GLU A 6 -0.25 19.98 16.63
N LYS A 7 1.07 20.12 16.41
CA LYS A 7 1.68 19.85 15.10
C LYS A 7 1.58 18.38 14.73
N ASP A 8 1.73 17.49 15.71
CA ASP A 8 1.62 16.04 15.49
C ASP A 8 0.20 15.63 15.11
N ARG A 9 -0.80 16.21 15.80
CA ARG A 9 -2.22 15.99 15.54
C ARG A 9 -2.64 16.36 14.12
N LYS A 10 -1.96 17.32 13.47
CA LYS A 10 -2.19 17.61 12.05
C LYS A 10 -1.99 16.35 11.20
N TYR A 11 -0.95 15.56 11.42
CA TYR A 11 -0.68 14.37 10.60
C TYR A 11 -1.63 13.20 10.90
N LEU A 12 -2.18 13.15 12.12
CA LEU A 12 -3.04 12.06 12.57
C LEU A 12 -4.50 12.24 12.15
N ARG A 13 -4.97 13.49 12.00
CA ARG A 13 -6.38 13.82 11.68
C ARG A 13 -6.79 13.60 10.23
N TRP A 14 -5.85 13.47 9.29
CA TRP A 14 -6.14 13.28 7.86
C TRP A 14 -6.38 11.81 7.46
N ASN A 15 -6.37 10.87 8.42
CA ASN A 15 -6.22 9.44 8.15
C ASN A 15 -7.51 8.59 8.29
N ASN A 16 -8.71 9.14 8.04
CA ASN A 16 -9.93 8.33 7.90
C ASN A 16 -10.01 7.68 6.51
N ARG A 17 -10.44 6.40 6.40
CA ARG A 17 -10.75 5.47 5.26
C ARG A 17 -9.95 5.56 3.93
N ARG A 18 -9.40 6.72 3.58
CA ARG A 18 -8.36 7.00 2.56
C ARG A 18 -6.93 6.95 3.12
N GLY A 19 -6.77 6.63 4.41
CA GLY A 19 -5.51 6.74 5.16
C GLY A 19 -4.38 5.88 4.57
N ILE A 20 -4.66 4.64 4.16
CA ILE A 20 -3.64 3.73 3.64
C ILE A 20 -2.97 4.23 2.35
N ALA A 21 -3.75 4.72 1.38
CA ALA A 21 -3.21 5.21 0.11
C ALA A 21 -2.37 6.48 0.35
N TRP A 22 -2.81 7.33 1.28
CA TRP A 22 -2.08 8.53 1.66
C TRP A 22 -0.77 8.21 2.39
N ILE A 23 -0.80 7.30 3.39
CA ILE A 23 0.40 6.85 4.10
C ILE A 23 1.36 6.15 3.14
N THR A 24 0.84 5.29 2.27
CA THR A 24 1.67 4.57 1.30
C THR A 24 2.31 5.51 0.28
N GLY A 25 1.54 6.48 -0.23
CA GLY A 25 2.06 7.49 -1.16
C GLY A 25 3.09 8.44 -0.53
N ARG A 26 3.18 8.52 0.80
CA ARG A 26 4.24 9.25 1.51
C ARG A 26 5.51 8.44 1.71
N GLY A 27 5.46 7.12 1.52
CA GLY A 27 6.60 6.23 1.61
C GLY A 27 7.04 5.84 3.03
N TYR A 28 7.99 4.92 3.08
CA TYR A 28 8.48 4.27 4.27
C TYR A 28 9.16 5.24 5.24
N PHE A 29 10.04 6.14 4.76
CA PHE A 29 10.70 7.09 5.65
C PHE A 29 9.73 8.05 6.31
N TRP A 30 8.72 8.55 5.59
CA TRP A 30 7.70 9.40 6.21
C TRP A 30 6.92 8.64 7.29
N PHE A 31 6.48 7.41 6.99
CA PHE A 31 5.78 6.57 7.96
C PHE A 31 6.64 6.32 9.20
N LYS A 32 7.92 5.99 8.99
CA LYS A 32 8.84 5.61 10.05
C LYS A 32 9.33 6.79 10.89
N GLN A 33 9.65 7.91 10.26
CA GLN A 33 10.29 9.06 10.92
C GLN A 33 9.29 10.10 11.40
N ARG A 34 8.09 10.16 10.81
CA ARG A 34 7.06 11.17 11.17
C ARG A 34 5.82 10.53 11.78
N TYR A 35 5.22 9.55 11.11
CA TYR A 35 3.94 8.99 11.54
C TYR A 35 4.05 8.17 12.83
N LEU A 36 4.83 7.09 12.85
CA LEU A 36 4.98 6.25 14.04
C LEU A 36 5.47 7.01 15.28
N PRO A 37 6.46 7.93 15.19
CA PRO A 37 6.86 8.73 16.33
C PRO A 37 5.80 9.73 16.80
N ALA A 38 4.94 10.24 15.92
CA ALA A 38 3.79 11.06 16.30
C ALA A 38 2.76 10.23 17.09
N VAL A 39 2.39 9.04 16.60
CA VAL A 39 1.48 8.11 17.31
C VAL A 39 2.01 7.78 18.70
N ARG A 40 3.29 7.38 18.81
CA ARG A 40 3.93 7.04 20.10
C ARG A 40 3.99 8.23 21.06
N ARG A 41 4.19 9.46 20.56
CA ARG A 41 4.20 10.67 21.42
C ARG A 41 2.82 10.96 22.00
N VAL A 42 1.77 10.85 21.19
CA VAL A 42 0.39 11.04 21.65
C VAL A 42 0.00 9.94 22.65
N GLU A 43 0.39 8.70 22.37
CA GLU A 43 0.16 7.55 23.26
C GLU A 43 0.89 7.69 24.61
N ARG A 44 2.16 8.09 24.61
CA ARG A 44 2.93 8.36 25.83
C ARG A 44 2.32 9.47 26.68
N ALA A 45 1.67 10.45 26.05
CA ALA A 45 0.94 11.48 26.78
C ALA A 45 -0.30 10.92 27.51
N ASN A 46 -0.75 9.71 27.14
CA ASN A 46 -1.78 8.90 27.78
C ASN A 46 -3.04 9.68 28.17
N ARG A 47 -3.52 10.51 27.24
CA ARG A 47 -4.71 11.32 27.43
C ARG A 47 -5.92 10.50 26.98
N LYS A 48 -6.85 10.21 27.90
CA LYS A 48 -8.09 9.45 27.58
C LYS A 48 -8.83 9.98 26.35
N LYS A 49 -8.90 11.31 26.17
CA LYS A 49 -9.55 11.95 25.02
C LYS A 49 -8.90 11.62 23.66
N ASP A 50 -7.67 11.14 23.66
CA ASP A 50 -6.91 10.77 22.46
C ASP A 50 -7.07 9.29 22.10
N HIS A 51 -7.75 8.47 22.92
CA HIS A 51 -7.84 7.03 22.71
C HIS A 51 -8.53 6.67 21.38
N PHE A 52 -9.61 7.34 21.00
CA PHE A 52 -10.27 7.12 19.71
C PHE A 52 -9.34 7.45 18.54
N LEU A 53 -8.67 8.61 18.60
CA LEU A 53 -7.69 8.99 17.57
C LEU A 53 -6.52 8.00 17.49
N LEU A 54 -6.00 7.56 18.63
CA LEU A 54 -4.92 6.58 18.68
C LEU A 54 -5.39 5.21 18.17
N SER A 55 -6.63 4.83 18.46
CA SER A 55 -7.26 3.62 17.94
C SER A 55 -7.26 3.63 16.40
N ASP A 56 -7.77 4.71 15.80
CA ASP A 56 -7.76 4.90 14.34
C ASP A 56 -6.33 4.87 13.78
N CYS A 57 -5.38 5.50 14.47
CA CYS A 57 -3.99 5.51 14.02
C CYS A 57 -3.37 4.10 14.03
N TYR A 58 -3.60 3.33 15.09
CA TYR A 58 -3.10 1.96 15.19
C TYR A 58 -3.82 1.03 14.20
N TYR A 59 -5.09 1.29 13.88
CA TYR A 59 -5.79 0.60 12.80
C TYR A 59 -5.07 0.85 11.46
N GLN A 60 -4.74 2.10 11.16
CA GLN A 60 -4.00 2.44 9.93
C GLN A 60 -2.57 1.87 9.91
N VAL A 61 -1.89 1.75 11.06
CA VAL A 61 -0.63 1.00 11.15
C VAL A 61 -0.85 -0.47 10.79
N GLY A 62 -1.97 -1.06 11.23
CA GLY A 62 -2.40 -2.39 10.84
C GLY A 62 -2.59 -2.52 9.34
N ASP A 63 -3.31 -1.57 8.72
CA ASP A 63 -3.52 -1.54 7.27
C ASP A 63 -2.18 -1.51 6.52
N VAL A 64 -1.26 -0.62 6.92
CA VAL A 64 0.08 -0.54 6.30
C VAL A 64 0.79 -1.89 6.36
N HIS A 65 0.71 -2.60 7.48
CA HIS A 65 1.32 -3.91 7.58
C HIS A 65 0.60 -4.99 6.78
N ASP A 66 -0.74 -4.99 6.72
CA ASP A 66 -1.50 -5.95 5.89
C ASP A 66 -1.20 -5.76 4.40
N PHE A 67 -1.28 -4.53 3.92
CA PHE A 67 -0.95 -4.17 2.54
C PHE A 67 0.53 -4.41 2.19
N ASN A 68 1.39 -4.51 3.20
CA ASN A 68 2.79 -4.92 3.07
C ASN A 68 3.01 -6.43 3.25
N HIS A 69 1.94 -7.24 3.27
CA HIS A 69 1.98 -8.70 3.45
C HIS A 69 2.66 -9.14 4.75
N CYS A 70 2.44 -8.40 5.84
CA CYS A 70 3.00 -8.63 7.17
C CYS A 70 1.87 -8.91 8.18
N PRO A 71 1.14 -10.03 8.07
CA PRO A 71 -0.04 -10.32 8.89
C PRO A 71 0.23 -10.33 10.40
N LEU A 72 1.43 -10.72 10.86
CA LEU A 72 1.73 -10.73 12.29
C LEU A 72 1.92 -9.32 12.84
N ALA A 73 2.60 -8.46 12.09
CA ALA A 73 2.73 -7.04 12.42
C ALA A 73 1.36 -6.33 12.37
N ALA A 74 0.52 -6.68 11.38
CA ALA A 74 -0.85 -6.16 11.25
C ALA A 74 -1.70 -6.54 12.46
N ILE A 75 -1.72 -7.83 12.85
CA ILE A 75 -2.43 -8.30 14.06
C ILE A 75 -2.01 -7.52 15.31
N ALA A 76 -0.72 -7.25 15.49
CA ALA A 76 -0.24 -6.51 16.66
C ALA A 76 -0.78 -5.08 16.70
N ALA A 77 -0.80 -4.40 15.55
CA ALA A 77 -1.31 -3.03 15.44
C ALA A 77 -2.83 -2.95 15.61
N TYR A 78 -3.60 -3.83 14.95
CA TYR A 78 -5.05 -3.89 15.13
C TYR A 78 -5.45 -4.26 16.56
N LYS A 79 -4.70 -5.14 17.24
CA LYS A 79 -4.92 -5.40 18.67
C LYS A 79 -4.73 -4.14 19.50
N ARG A 80 -3.68 -3.37 19.22
CA ARG A 80 -3.46 -2.11 19.94
C ARG A 80 -4.57 -1.10 19.70
N SER A 81 -5.10 -1.05 18.47
CA SER A 81 -6.29 -0.26 18.12
C SER A 81 -7.50 -0.66 18.98
N PHE A 82 -7.82 -1.95 19.02
CA PHE A 82 -8.92 -2.47 19.84
C PHE A 82 -8.72 -2.25 21.36
N ASP A 83 -7.50 -2.35 21.88
CA ASP A 83 -7.21 -2.08 23.29
C ASP A 83 -7.49 -0.61 23.67
N LEU A 84 -7.35 0.32 22.72
CA LEU A 84 -7.62 1.75 22.91
C LEU A 84 -9.11 2.08 22.74
N ASP A 85 -9.78 1.42 21.81
CA ASP A 85 -11.24 1.48 21.64
C ASP A 85 -11.86 0.07 21.57
N PRO A 86 -12.34 -0.48 22.70
CA PRO A 86 -12.97 -1.79 22.75
C PRO A 86 -14.28 -1.93 21.96
N ARG A 87 -14.80 -0.84 21.37
CA ARG A 87 -15.97 -0.85 20.48
C ARG A 87 -15.60 -0.84 19.00
N HIS A 88 -14.31 -0.84 18.66
CA HIS A 88 -13.86 -0.86 17.28
C HIS A 88 -13.98 -2.27 16.67
N ALA A 89 -15.21 -2.63 16.28
CA ALA A 89 -15.52 -3.94 15.70
C ALA A 89 -14.65 -4.25 14.47
N GLU A 90 -14.42 -3.25 13.62
CA GLU A 90 -13.64 -3.40 12.39
C GLU A 90 -12.19 -3.85 12.68
N ALA A 91 -11.56 -3.39 13.77
CA ALA A 91 -10.24 -3.90 14.16
C ALA A 91 -10.25 -5.39 14.50
N LEU A 92 -11.32 -5.89 15.13
CA LEU A 92 -11.50 -7.33 15.37
C LEU A 92 -11.73 -8.10 14.06
N ARG A 93 -12.50 -7.54 13.13
CA ARG A 93 -12.67 -8.12 11.78
C ARG A 93 -11.31 -8.35 11.11
N GLU A 94 -10.47 -7.32 11.07
CA GLU A 94 -9.15 -7.41 10.45
C GLU A 94 -8.22 -8.40 11.17
N ILE A 95 -8.22 -8.44 12.52
CA ILE A 95 -7.48 -9.48 13.27
C ILE A 95 -7.98 -10.88 12.90
N GLY A 96 -9.29 -11.05 12.75
CA GLY A 96 -9.92 -12.30 12.32
C GLY A 96 -9.45 -12.75 10.94
N GLY A 97 -9.51 -11.86 9.96
CA GLY A 97 -9.02 -12.09 8.60
C GLY A 97 -7.52 -12.41 8.58
N MET A 98 -6.69 -11.72 9.36
CA MET A 98 -5.27 -12.06 9.45
C MET A 98 -5.04 -13.45 10.07
N TYR A 99 -5.82 -13.83 11.09
CA TYR A 99 -5.73 -15.16 11.68
C TYR A 99 -6.12 -16.25 10.70
N GLU A 100 -7.12 -16.01 9.85
CA GLU A 100 -7.50 -16.91 8.77
C GLU A 100 -6.34 -17.07 7.78
N ARG A 101 -5.77 -15.96 7.28
CA ARG A 101 -4.68 -15.98 6.28
C ARG A 101 -3.42 -16.72 6.76
N ILE A 102 -3.15 -16.75 8.07
CA ILE A 102 -2.02 -17.49 8.67
C ILE A 102 -2.41 -18.90 9.19
N GLY A 103 -3.62 -19.37 8.92
CA GLY A 103 -4.10 -20.72 9.25
C GLY A 103 -4.54 -20.93 10.69
N GLN A 104 -4.70 -19.86 11.46
CA GLN A 104 -5.18 -19.91 12.85
C GLN A 104 -6.71 -19.81 12.90
N TYR A 105 -7.41 -20.66 12.15
CA TYR A 105 -8.86 -20.58 11.93
C TYR A 105 -9.70 -20.55 13.22
N ARG A 106 -9.33 -21.35 14.24
CA ARG A 106 -10.01 -21.31 15.54
C ARG A 106 -9.94 -19.93 16.21
N LYS A 107 -8.81 -19.22 16.06
CA LYS A 107 -8.68 -17.85 16.58
C LYS A 107 -9.45 -16.87 15.72
N ALA A 108 -9.43 -17.03 14.39
CA ALA A 108 -10.22 -16.22 13.47
C ALA A 108 -11.72 -16.25 13.85
N VAL A 109 -12.31 -17.44 13.95
CA VAL A 109 -13.71 -17.65 14.35
C VAL A 109 -14.01 -17.01 15.72
N SER A 110 -13.14 -17.19 16.71
CA SER A 110 -13.31 -16.61 18.04
C SER A 110 -13.33 -15.08 18.03
N VAL A 111 -12.42 -14.46 17.26
CA VAL A 111 -12.30 -13.00 17.17
C VAL A 111 -13.43 -12.40 16.34
N LEU A 112 -13.77 -13.01 15.20
CA LEU A 112 -14.86 -12.57 14.33
C LEU A 112 -16.22 -12.63 15.05
N LYS A 113 -16.45 -13.68 15.85
CA LYS A 113 -17.62 -13.75 16.73
C LYS A 113 -17.68 -12.60 17.75
N LYS A 114 -16.53 -12.10 18.22
CA LYS A 114 -16.50 -10.90 19.08
C LYS A 114 -16.81 -9.63 18.28
N SER A 115 -16.30 -9.50 17.05
CA SER A 115 -16.65 -8.41 16.14
C SER A 115 -18.18 -8.33 15.93
N LEU A 116 -18.81 -9.45 15.56
CA LEU A 116 -20.27 -9.53 15.35
C LEU A 116 -21.09 -9.25 16.61
N LYS A 117 -20.56 -9.49 17.81
CA LYS A 117 -21.25 -9.08 19.04
C LYS A 117 -21.30 -7.56 19.22
N ILE A 118 -20.29 -6.85 18.73
CA ILE A 118 -20.21 -5.38 18.80
C ILE A 118 -21.02 -4.75 17.66
N ASN A 119 -20.91 -5.31 16.45
CA ASN A 119 -21.67 -4.89 15.28
C ASN A 119 -22.31 -6.10 14.56
N PRO A 120 -23.54 -6.49 14.93
CA PRO A 120 -24.20 -7.68 14.37
C PRO A 120 -24.61 -7.56 12.91
N SER A 121 -24.68 -6.34 12.36
CA SER A 121 -25.12 -6.08 10.98
C SER A 121 -23.95 -5.80 10.02
N ASP A 122 -22.72 -6.18 10.38
CA ASP A 122 -21.57 -6.04 9.49
C ASP A 122 -21.44 -7.25 8.55
N ASP A 123 -21.98 -7.10 7.35
CA ASP A 123 -21.95 -8.14 6.31
C ASP A 123 -20.53 -8.63 5.99
N TYR A 124 -19.53 -7.73 6.03
CA TYR A 124 -18.12 -8.11 5.82
C TYR A 124 -17.61 -9.03 6.92
N THR A 125 -17.89 -8.71 8.19
CA THR A 125 -17.51 -9.58 9.31
C THR A 125 -18.26 -10.93 9.22
N GLN A 126 -19.54 -10.91 8.83
CA GLN A 126 -20.33 -12.14 8.68
C GLN A 126 -19.73 -13.06 7.61
N MET A 127 -19.37 -12.50 6.45
CA MET A 127 -18.71 -13.24 5.38
C MET A 127 -17.34 -13.80 5.82
N ASP A 128 -16.51 -12.98 6.47
CA ASP A 128 -15.21 -13.43 7.00
C ASP A 128 -15.38 -14.55 8.05
N TYR A 129 -16.43 -14.48 8.88
CA TYR A 129 -16.74 -15.47 9.90
C TYR A 129 -17.15 -16.81 9.29
N GLU A 130 -18.03 -16.80 8.29
CA GLU A 130 -18.45 -17.99 7.53
C GLU A 130 -17.25 -18.62 6.82
N PHE A 131 -16.44 -17.82 6.13
CA PHE A 131 -15.23 -18.30 5.48
C PHE A 131 -14.24 -18.94 6.46
N ALA A 132 -14.05 -18.33 7.65
CA ALA A 132 -13.19 -18.91 8.68
C ALA A 132 -13.74 -20.23 9.27
N LEU A 133 -15.06 -20.40 9.34
CA LEU A 133 -15.70 -21.66 9.75
C LEU A 133 -15.50 -22.75 8.70
N ASP A 134 -15.68 -22.42 7.42
CA ASP A 134 -15.47 -23.34 6.31
C ASP A 134 -14.00 -23.75 6.22
N SER A 135 -13.06 -22.80 6.29
CA SER A 135 -11.62 -23.08 6.34
C SER A 135 -11.22 -23.96 7.53
N LEU A 136 -11.85 -23.77 8.71
CA LEU A 136 -11.64 -24.62 9.87
C LEU A 136 -12.14 -26.05 9.67
N LYS A 137 -13.27 -26.22 8.98
CA LYS A 137 -13.91 -27.51 8.72
C LYS A 137 -13.17 -28.28 7.61
N ASP A 138 -12.87 -27.59 6.51
CA ASP A 138 -12.35 -28.20 5.29
C ASP A 138 -10.83 -28.28 5.27
N GLY A 139 -10.16 -27.61 6.23
CA GLY A 139 -8.70 -27.62 6.33
C GLY A 139 -8.02 -26.93 5.15
N VAL A 140 -8.62 -25.82 4.68
CA VAL A 140 -8.07 -25.02 3.56
C VAL A 140 -6.61 -24.65 3.88
N PRO A 141 -5.67 -24.78 2.92
CA PRO A 141 -4.29 -24.36 3.16
C PRO A 141 -4.21 -22.84 3.36
N PRO A 142 -3.47 -22.36 4.37
CA PRO A 142 -3.36 -20.93 4.61
C PRO A 142 -2.58 -20.23 3.49
N LEU A 143 -2.91 -18.96 3.28
CA LEU A 143 -2.18 -18.09 2.36
C LEU A 143 -0.71 -17.94 2.79
N TYR A 144 -0.50 -17.70 4.08
CA TYR A 144 0.82 -17.58 4.69
C TYR A 144 1.21 -18.88 5.38
N LYS A 145 2.10 -19.64 4.74
CA LYS A 145 2.52 -20.95 5.22
C LYS A 145 3.76 -20.84 6.11
N ASN A 146 3.78 -21.60 7.19
CA ASN A 146 4.98 -21.73 8.01
C ASN A 146 6.16 -22.21 7.15
N GLY A 147 7.29 -21.53 7.25
CA GLY A 147 8.47 -21.80 6.42
C GLY A 147 8.51 -21.03 5.09
N ASP A 148 7.48 -20.25 4.74
CA ASP A 148 7.53 -19.36 3.58
C ASP A 148 8.56 -18.25 3.79
N THR A 149 9.65 -18.33 3.02
CA THR A 149 10.77 -17.38 3.11
C THR A 149 10.38 -15.96 2.69
N TYR A 150 9.40 -15.79 1.80
CA TYR A 150 8.95 -14.47 1.35
C TYR A 150 8.13 -13.79 2.43
N TRP A 151 7.21 -14.51 3.07
CA TRP A 151 6.48 -14.01 4.23
C TRP A 151 7.43 -13.66 5.38
N GLN A 152 8.36 -14.57 5.71
CA GLN A 152 9.37 -14.32 6.74
C GLN A 152 10.22 -13.07 6.44
N ALA A 153 10.62 -12.86 5.17
CA ALA A 153 11.35 -11.67 4.77
C ALA A 153 10.51 -10.40 4.94
N ARG A 154 9.23 -10.40 4.52
CA ARG A 154 8.30 -9.27 4.73
C ARG A 154 8.15 -8.94 6.21
N GLU A 155 7.95 -9.94 7.07
CA GLU A 155 7.87 -9.74 8.53
C GLU A 155 9.17 -9.20 9.15
N LEU A 156 10.33 -9.57 8.60
CA LEU A 156 11.61 -8.98 8.99
C LEU A 156 11.69 -7.51 8.59
N LEU A 157 11.21 -7.13 7.41
CA LEU A 157 11.12 -5.72 6.98
C LEU A 157 10.19 -4.91 7.88
N ALA A 158 9.02 -5.46 8.25
CA ALA A 158 8.11 -4.83 9.20
C ALA A 158 8.74 -4.58 10.58
N ARG A 159 9.71 -5.41 10.97
CA ARG A 159 10.50 -5.29 12.20
C ARG A 159 11.79 -4.48 12.03
N GLU A 160 11.95 -3.80 10.90
CA GLU A 160 13.11 -2.95 10.58
C GLU A 160 14.42 -3.74 10.52
N LYS A 161 14.36 -4.97 10.01
CA LYS A 161 15.51 -5.87 9.88
C LYS A 161 15.79 -6.18 8.40
N PRO A 162 16.21 -5.19 7.58
CA PRO A 162 16.48 -5.41 6.16
C PRO A 162 17.65 -6.36 5.92
N ALA A 163 18.73 -6.31 6.71
CA ALA A 163 19.88 -7.19 6.52
C ALA A 163 19.56 -8.69 6.69
N PRO A 164 18.84 -9.14 7.74
CA PRO A 164 18.35 -10.51 7.82
C PRO A 164 17.41 -10.91 6.67
N ALA A 165 16.54 -9.99 6.20
CA ALA A 165 15.64 -10.26 5.08
C ALA A 165 16.41 -10.48 3.77
N LEU A 166 17.43 -9.64 3.51
CA LEU A 166 18.33 -9.79 2.37
C LEU A 166 19.09 -11.12 2.42
N GLN A 167 19.60 -11.50 3.60
CA GLN A 167 20.30 -12.76 3.79
C GLN A 167 19.40 -13.97 3.52
N LEU A 168 18.12 -13.90 3.91
CA LEU A 168 17.13 -14.96 3.66
C LEU A 168 16.85 -15.14 2.15
N LEU A 169 16.94 -14.05 1.39
CA LEU A 169 16.60 -14.01 -0.04
C LEU A 169 17.81 -14.05 -0.98
N LYS A 170 19.06 -14.06 -0.46
CA LYS A 170 20.30 -13.92 -1.25
C LYS A 170 20.41 -14.82 -2.49
N ASN A 171 19.86 -16.03 -2.44
CA ASN A 171 19.92 -17.02 -3.53
C ASN A 171 18.61 -17.14 -4.32
N LYS A 172 17.59 -16.35 -3.98
CA LYS A 172 16.27 -16.40 -4.61
C LYS A 172 16.24 -15.42 -5.79
N ARG A 173 15.86 -15.91 -6.97
CA ARG A 173 15.84 -15.13 -8.22
C ARG A 173 14.44 -14.87 -8.79
N SER A 174 13.40 -15.34 -8.09
CA SER A 174 12.01 -15.15 -8.49
C SER A 174 11.62 -13.67 -8.45
N ILE A 175 10.58 -13.29 -9.21
CA ILE A 175 10.05 -11.92 -9.20
C ILE A 175 9.64 -11.48 -7.78
N PRO A 176 8.89 -12.28 -6.99
CA PRO A 176 8.55 -11.90 -5.61
C PRO A 176 9.78 -11.69 -4.71
N ALA A 177 10.82 -12.52 -4.86
CA ALA A 177 12.05 -12.34 -4.09
C ALA A 177 12.73 -11.01 -4.43
N ARG A 178 12.83 -10.67 -5.73
CA ARG A 178 13.43 -9.42 -6.20
C ARG A 178 12.64 -8.20 -5.75
N GLN A 179 11.32 -8.28 -5.71
CA GLN A 179 10.47 -7.21 -5.17
C GLN A 179 10.73 -6.99 -3.68
N ILE A 180 10.85 -8.05 -2.88
CA ILE A 180 11.16 -7.93 -1.45
C ILE A 180 12.59 -7.39 -1.24
N ILE A 181 13.56 -7.81 -2.06
CA ILE A 181 14.92 -7.25 -2.03
C ILE A 181 14.89 -5.76 -2.38
N ALA A 182 14.15 -5.34 -3.41
CA ALA A 182 13.97 -3.93 -3.75
C ALA A 182 13.36 -3.13 -2.59
N CYS A 183 12.37 -3.70 -1.89
CA CYS A 183 11.80 -3.08 -0.68
C CYS A 183 12.86 -2.90 0.42
N ALA A 184 13.72 -3.92 0.63
CA ALA A 184 14.80 -3.84 1.58
C ALA A 184 15.85 -2.77 1.19
N CYS A 185 16.20 -2.65 -0.10
CA CYS A 185 17.04 -1.58 -0.62
C CYS A 185 16.40 -0.20 -0.38
N GLY A 186 15.09 -0.06 -0.57
CA GLY A 186 14.30 1.12 -0.21
C GLY A 186 14.46 1.53 1.24
N MET A 187 14.34 0.58 2.18
CA MET A 187 14.57 0.85 3.60
C MET A 187 16.00 1.30 3.93
N LEU A 188 16.97 0.90 3.10
CA LEU A 188 18.39 1.25 3.21
C LEU A 188 18.76 2.53 2.43
N ASN A 189 17.79 3.16 1.76
CA ASN A 189 18.01 4.28 0.85
C ASN A 189 19.02 3.96 -0.28
N ASP A 190 19.03 2.70 -0.71
CA ASP A 190 19.90 2.18 -1.78
C ASP A 190 19.16 2.24 -3.13
N THR A 191 19.20 3.42 -3.76
CA THR A 191 18.56 3.67 -5.06
C THR A 191 19.06 2.71 -6.14
N ASP A 192 20.38 2.49 -6.21
CA ASP A 192 20.98 1.66 -7.25
C ASP A 192 20.54 0.20 -7.10
N GLY A 193 20.48 -0.32 -5.87
CA GLY A 193 19.95 -1.65 -5.60
C GLY A 193 18.48 -1.82 -6.01
N ILE A 194 17.65 -0.79 -5.81
CA ILE A 194 16.24 -0.78 -6.29
C ILE A 194 16.20 -0.87 -7.82
N ILE A 195 16.92 0.01 -8.51
CA ILE A 195 16.97 0.04 -9.98
C ILE A 195 17.48 -1.29 -10.53
N GLU A 196 18.53 -1.84 -9.94
CA GLU A 196 19.09 -3.13 -10.33
C GLU A 196 18.05 -4.26 -10.21
N GLN A 197 17.32 -4.32 -9.09
CA GLN A 197 16.28 -5.34 -8.92
C GLN A 197 15.13 -5.18 -9.91
N TRP A 198 14.70 -3.96 -10.19
CA TRP A 198 13.65 -3.71 -11.17
C TRP A 198 14.09 -4.02 -12.61
N GLN A 199 15.33 -3.70 -12.98
CA GLN A 199 15.90 -4.10 -14.27
C GLN A 199 15.93 -5.64 -14.40
N ARG A 200 16.33 -6.31 -13.32
CA ARG A 200 16.32 -7.77 -13.20
C ARG A 200 14.90 -8.34 -13.33
N ILE A 201 13.87 -7.71 -12.74
CA ILE A 201 12.46 -8.12 -12.90
C ILE A 201 12.01 -7.95 -14.36
N ALA A 202 12.38 -6.85 -14.99
CA ALA A 202 12.06 -6.55 -16.39
C ALA A 202 12.68 -7.55 -17.38
N ASN A 203 13.84 -8.11 -17.04
CA ASN A 203 14.51 -9.13 -17.84
C ASN A 203 14.06 -10.56 -17.51
N ALA A 204 13.34 -10.78 -16.40
CA ALA A 204 12.85 -12.10 -16.01
C ALA A 204 11.60 -12.50 -16.83
N ALA A 205 11.38 -13.80 -17.05
CA ALA A 205 10.10 -14.28 -17.54
C ALA A 205 9.04 -14.25 -16.43
N GLY A 206 7.79 -13.94 -16.79
CA GLY A 206 6.64 -14.00 -15.87
C GLY A 206 5.87 -12.70 -15.76
N ARG A 207 4.70 -12.79 -15.13
CA ARG A 207 3.84 -11.62 -14.89
C ARG A 207 4.30 -10.85 -13.65
N ILE A 208 4.03 -9.55 -13.65
CA ILE A 208 4.40 -8.63 -12.59
C ILE A 208 3.12 -8.16 -11.90
N GLU A 209 3.13 -8.21 -10.58
CA GLU A 209 2.09 -7.69 -9.72
C GLU A 209 2.75 -6.70 -8.78
N MET A 210 2.37 -5.42 -8.92
CA MET A 210 2.97 -4.34 -8.15
C MET A 210 1.95 -3.78 -7.15
N GLY A 211 2.13 -4.13 -5.88
CA GLY A 211 1.20 -3.80 -4.80
C GLY A 211 1.61 -2.54 -4.02
N TYR A 212 0.79 -2.17 -3.04
CA TYR A 212 1.12 -1.12 -2.06
C TYR A 212 2.48 -1.36 -1.41
N ALA A 213 2.80 -2.62 -1.11
CA ALA A 213 4.09 -3.02 -0.56
C ALA A 213 5.29 -2.55 -1.40
N ASP A 214 5.20 -2.59 -2.72
CA ASP A 214 6.32 -2.20 -3.57
C ASP A 214 6.46 -0.68 -3.60
N TRP A 215 5.34 0.05 -3.67
CA TRP A 215 5.34 1.52 -3.66
C TRP A 215 5.74 2.13 -2.34
N PHE A 216 5.40 1.47 -1.24
CA PHE A 216 5.69 1.97 0.09
C PHE A 216 7.18 2.18 0.34
N TYR A 217 8.04 1.37 -0.28
CA TYR A 217 9.49 1.46 -0.14
C TYR A 217 10.18 2.15 -1.32
N ILE A 218 9.43 2.72 -2.27
CA ILE A 218 9.97 3.55 -3.35
C ILE A 218 10.07 4.98 -2.83
N GLU A 219 11.30 5.44 -2.66
CA GLU A 219 11.63 6.77 -2.15
C GLU A 219 11.63 7.84 -3.25
N ASP A 220 11.62 9.12 -2.84
CA ASP A 220 11.57 10.28 -3.76
C ASP A 220 12.66 10.24 -4.83
N CYS A 221 13.87 9.77 -4.48
CA CYS A 221 14.99 9.61 -5.42
C CYS A 221 14.69 8.62 -6.56
N VAL A 222 13.86 7.60 -6.33
CA VAL A 222 13.42 6.65 -7.35
C VAL A 222 12.25 7.24 -8.15
N TRP A 223 11.35 7.98 -7.50
CA TRP A 223 10.26 8.68 -8.18
C TRP A 223 10.75 9.66 -9.24
N ASP A 224 11.92 10.27 -9.04
CA ASP A 224 12.58 11.18 -9.98
C ASP A 224 13.68 10.50 -10.83
N ASN A 225 13.80 9.18 -10.76
CA ASN A 225 14.74 8.41 -11.58
C ASN A 225 14.10 7.96 -12.89
N VAL A 226 14.55 8.51 -14.03
CA VAL A 226 13.95 8.16 -15.33
C VAL A 226 14.15 6.70 -15.74
N VAL A 227 15.25 6.07 -15.34
CA VAL A 227 15.56 4.67 -15.68
C VAL A 227 14.51 3.75 -15.06
N PHE A 228 14.10 4.02 -13.82
CA PHE A 228 13.00 3.29 -13.18
C PHE A 228 11.73 3.32 -14.02
N TRP A 229 11.35 4.50 -14.49
CA TRP A 229 10.13 4.69 -15.28
C TRP A 229 10.21 4.07 -16.67
N GLU A 230 11.39 4.07 -17.29
CA GLU A 230 11.65 3.36 -18.54
C GLU A 230 11.50 1.86 -18.39
N ILE A 231 12.04 1.29 -17.29
CA ILE A 231 11.87 -0.12 -16.94
C ILE A 231 10.39 -0.49 -16.84
N LEU A 232 9.58 0.31 -16.13
CA LEU A 232 8.14 0.04 -16.01
C LEU A 232 7.40 0.26 -17.33
N ALA A 233 7.79 1.25 -18.13
CA ALA A 233 7.23 1.46 -19.47
C ALA A 233 7.49 0.25 -20.39
N ASP A 234 8.66 -0.36 -20.33
CA ASP A 234 8.97 -1.55 -21.12
C ASP A 234 8.20 -2.78 -20.65
N CYS A 235 8.11 -2.99 -19.33
CA CYS A 235 7.30 -4.07 -18.76
C CYS A 235 5.81 -3.95 -19.15
N THR A 236 5.27 -2.73 -19.20
CA THR A 236 3.88 -2.48 -19.64
C THR A 236 3.69 -2.69 -21.14
N ARG A 237 4.66 -2.30 -21.99
CA ARG A 237 4.64 -2.59 -23.45
C ARG A 237 4.62 -4.09 -23.73
N GLN A 238 5.37 -4.86 -22.94
CA GLN A 238 5.40 -6.32 -22.99
C GLN A 238 4.13 -6.97 -22.41
N LYS A 239 3.14 -6.18 -21.96
CA LYS A 239 1.88 -6.65 -21.34
C LYS A 239 2.11 -7.57 -20.12
N ARG A 240 3.19 -7.34 -19.37
CA ARG A 240 3.57 -8.19 -18.24
C ARG A 240 2.84 -7.84 -16.94
N PHE A 241 2.26 -6.65 -16.81
CA PHE A 241 1.50 -6.30 -15.60
C PHE A 241 0.12 -6.95 -15.60
N ASN A 242 -0.14 -7.71 -14.54
CA ASN A 242 -1.47 -8.20 -14.19
C ASN A 242 -2.25 -7.15 -13.42
N TYR A 243 -1.57 -6.59 -12.43
CA TYR A 243 -2.13 -5.68 -11.44
C TYR A 243 -1.05 -4.70 -10.99
N GLY A 244 -1.46 -3.45 -10.76
CA GLY A 244 -0.60 -2.38 -10.29
C GLY A 244 -1.44 -1.39 -9.51
N VAL A 245 -1.09 -1.13 -8.26
CA VAL A 245 -1.60 0.03 -7.51
C VAL A 245 -0.74 1.22 -7.86
N TRP A 246 -1.28 2.42 -8.04
CA TRP A 246 -0.47 3.61 -8.35
C TRP A 246 -1.04 4.80 -7.57
N PRO A 247 -0.57 5.02 -6.33
CA PRO A 247 -1.24 5.90 -5.37
C PRO A 247 -1.13 7.40 -5.70
N THR A 248 -0.42 7.77 -6.76
CA THR A 248 -0.10 9.17 -7.12
C THR A 248 -0.89 9.71 -8.30
N MET A 249 -1.80 8.92 -8.90
CA MET A 249 -2.51 9.29 -10.14
C MET A 249 -4.02 8.98 -10.04
N ASP A 250 -4.69 9.55 -9.04
CA ASP A 250 -6.12 9.32 -8.78
C ASP A 250 -7.00 9.56 -10.03
N SER A 251 -6.61 10.50 -10.91
CA SER A 251 -7.34 10.78 -12.15
C SER A 251 -7.37 9.60 -13.12
N LEU A 252 -6.33 8.76 -13.11
CA LEU A 252 -6.25 7.52 -13.89
C LEU A 252 -6.75 6.30 -13.09
N TRP A 253 -6.83 6.43 -11.77
CA TRP A 253 -7.14 5.35 -10.83
C TRP A 253 -8.38 5.69 -10.00
N LYS A 254 -9.56 5.62 -10.62
CA LYS A 254 -10.86 5.72 -9.91
C LYS A 254 -11.18 4.56 -8.95
N THR A 255 -10.26 3.62 -8.76
CA THR A 255 -10.45 2.40 -7.96
C THR A 255 -9.53 2.39 -6.75
N VAL A 256 -9.71 3.36 -5.85
CA VAL A 256 -9.39 3.16 -4.44
C VAL A 256 -10.71 3.30 -3.68
N ILE A 257 -11.45 2.18 -3.67
CA ILE A 257 -12.67 1.87 -2.90
C ILE A 257 -13.96 2.63 -3.32
N PRO A 258 -14.86 2.04 -4.13
CA PRO A 258 -16.30 2.20 -3.89
C PRO A 258 -16.67 1.27 -2.72
N ASP A 259 -17.41 1.69 -1.69
CA ASP A 259 -18.80 2.11 -1.85
C ASP A 259 -19.19 3.42 -1.14
N PRO A 260 -20.01 4.27 -1.78
CA PRO A 260 -20.88 5.21 -1.08
C PRO A 260 -22.10 4.46 -0.49
N PRO A 261 -22.65 4.90 0.65
CA PRO A 261 -23.82 4.28 1.29
C PRO A 261 -25.13 4.32 0.46
N SER A 262 -25.12 4.80 -0.78
CA SER A 262 -26.32 5.10 -1.58
C SER A 262 -26.48 4.28 -2.87
N GLY A 263 -25.66 3.25 -3.12
CA GLY A 263 -25.92 2.24 -4.16
C GLY A 263 -26.00 2.74 -5.61
N ARG A 264 -25.66 4.00 -5.91
CA ARG A 264 -25.64 4.53 -7.28
C ARG A 264 -24.23 4.58 -7.84
N ILE A 265 -23.93 3.65 -8.73
CA ILE A 265 -22.70 3.60 -9.53
C ILE A 265 -22.64 4.85 -10.43
N PRO A 266 -21.59 5.70 -10.35
CA PRO A 266 -21.45 6.85 -11.24
C PRO A 266 -21.30 6.41 -12.72
N ARG A 267 -21.75 7.24 -13.67
CA ARG A 267 -21.50 7.02 -15.11
C ARG A 267 -19.99 6.88 -15.37
N LYS A 268 -19.58 5.83 -16.09
CA LYS A 268 -18.17 5.53 -16.41
C LYS A 268 -17.47 6.73 -17.08
N SER A 269 -16.48 7.29 -16.41
CA SER A 269 -15.54 8.27 -16.99
C SER A 269 -14.55 7.62 -17.96
N GLU A 270 -13.79 8.44 -18.67
CA GLU A 270 -12.70 8.01 -19.55
C GLU A 270 -11.68 7.08 -18.84
N ALA A 271 -11.36 7.36 -17.57
CA ALA A 271 -10.52 6.50 -16.72
C ALA A 271 -11.09 5.09 -16.52
N ASP A 272 -12.42 4.96 -16.44
CA ASP A 272 -13.11 3.68 -16.23
C ASP A 272 -13.09 2.78 -17.48
N ARG A 273 -12.72 3.35 -18.64
CA ARG A 273 -12.57 2.63 -19.91
C ARG A 273 -11.13 2.13 -20.13
N LEU A 274 -10.15 2.67 -19.42
CA LEU A 274 -8.75 2.26 -19.55
C LEU A 274 -8.49 0.97 -18.76
N ARG A 275 -7.98 -0.06 -19.45
CA ARG A 275 -7.48 -1.29 -18.80
C ARG A 275 -6.25 -0.98 -17.94
N CYS A 276 -6.02 -1.76 -16.88
CA CYS A 276 -4.90 -1.62 -15.94
C CYS A 276 -3.54 -1.40 -16.66
N ASN A 277 -3.16 -2.29 -17.58
CA ASN A 277 -1.93 -2.18 -18.37
C ASN A 277 -1.78 -0.82 -19.08
N LYS A 278 -2.88 -0.26 -19.61
CA LYS A 278 -2.84 1.02 -20.30
C LYS A 278 -2.62 2.16 -19.32
N ARG A 279 -3.24 2.13 -18.14
CA ARG A 279 -3.03 3.13 -17.07
C ARG A 279 -1.57 3.11 -16.63
N CYS A 280 -1.02 1.93 -16.33
CA CYS A 280 0.39 1.78 -15.95
C CYS A 280 1.33 2.37 -17.01
N PHE A 281 1.08 2.07 -18.29
CA PHE A 281 1.88 2.62 -19.39
C PHE A 281 1.80 4.16 -19.43
N LEU A 282 0.61 4.73 -19.28
CA LEU A 282 0.44 6.18 -19.29
C LEU A 282 1.15 6.85 -18.11
N THR A 283 1.01 6.30 -16.91
CA THR A 283 1.74 6.78 -15.72
C THR A 283 3.24 6.78 -15.96
N ALA A 284 3.80 5.69 -16.51
CA ALA A 284 5.22 5.65 -16.82
C ALA A 284 5.65 6.69 -17.87
N GLN A 285 4.88 6.84 -18.95
CA GLN A 285 5.16 7.87 -19.97
C GLN A 285 5.08 9.29 -19.41
N TYR A 286 4.14 9.56 -18.51
CA TYR A 286 4.03 10.86 -17.83
C TYR A 286 5.29 11.17 -17.02
N HIS A 287 5.73 10.23 -16.19
CA HIS A 287 6.92 10.44 -15.36
C HIS A 287 8.19 10.59 -16.21
N ILE A 288 8.33 9.83 -17.30
CA ILE A 288 9.42 10.02 -18.27
C ILE A 288 9.37 11.44 -18.85
N ALA A 289 8.20 11.91 -19.29
CA ALA A 289 8.05 13.26 -19.83
C ALA A 289 8.37 14.34 -18.79
N ARG A 290 7.90 14.16 -17.55
CA ARG A 290 8.14 15.07 -16.42
C ARG A 290 9.62 15.19 -16.10
N ILE A 291 10.31 14.07 -15.91
CA ILE A 291 11.71 14.04 -15.48
C ILE A 291 12.64 14.54 -16.59
N LYS A 292 12.40 14.13 -17.84
CA LYS A 292 13.20 14.59 -19.00
C LYS A 292 12.82 15.98 -19.50
N ARG A 293 11.75 16.58 -18.97
CA ARG A 293 11.11 17.79 -19.52
C ARG A 293 10.84 17.67 -21.03
N ASP A 294 10.35 16.50 -21.46
CA ASP A 294 10.07 16.20 -22.86
C ASP A 294 8.73 16.82 -23.29
N CYS A 295 8.80 18.05 -23.83
CA CYS A 295 7.63 18.78 -24.31
C CYS A 295 6.89 18.04 -25.43
N HIS A 296 7.59 17.30 -26.29
CA HIS A 296 6.96 16.59 -27.40
C HIS A 296 6.09 15.44 -26.87
N LEU A 297 6.65 14.61 -25.98
CA LEU A 297 5.92 13.52 -25.36
C LEU A 297 4.74 14.04 -24.51
N ALA A 298 4.95 15.11 -23.74
CA ALA A 298 3.88 15.71 -22.95
C ALA A 298 2.73 16.23 -23.83
N HIS A 299 3.03 16.93 -24.94
CA HIS A 299 2.00 17.38 -25.87
C HIS A 299 1.28 16.22 -26.56
N LYS A 300 2.01 15.15 -26.91
CA LYS A 300 1.42 13.92 -27.47
C LYS A 300 0.44 13.27 -26.49
N LEU A 301 0.79 13.20 -25.21
CA LEU A 301 -0.10 12.70 -24.15
C LEU A 301 -1.31 13.61 -23.97
N GLY A 302 -1.10 14.92 -23.85
CA GLY A 302 -2.18 15.91 -23.66
C GLY A 302 -3.17 15.96 -24.84
N ARG A 303 -2.70 15.87 -26.10
CA ARG A 303 -3.60 15.80 -27.27
C ARG A 303 -4.46 14.53 -27.26
N ARG A 304 -3.90 13.41 -26.77
CA ARG A 304 -4.59 12.12 -26.72
C ARG A 304 -5.54 12.00 -25.52
N TYR A 305 -5.21 12.67 -24.42
CA TYR A 305 -5.93 12.64 -23.15
C TYR A 305 -6.13 14.07 -22.62
N PRO A 306 -6.95 14.90 -23.29
CA PRO A 306 -7.10 16.32 -22.96
C PRO A 306 -7.74 16.57 -21.59
N ASN A 307 -8.44 15.57 -21.04
CA ASN A 307 -9.09 15.66 -19.73
C ASN A 307 -8.22 15.13 -18.58
N TRP A 308 -6.95 14.80 -18.82
CA TRP A 308 -6.03 14.32 -17.79
C TRP A 308 -5.41 15.53 -17.06
N PRO A 309 -5.77 15.83 -15.79
CA PRO A 309 -5.35 17.08 -15.14
C PRO A 309 -3.83 17.18 -14.98
N GLU A 310 -3.18 16.09 -14.55
CA GLU A 310 -1.74 16.06 -14.25
C GLU A 310 -0.88 16.33 -15.49
N ILE A 311 -1.31 15.90 -16.70
CA ILE A 311 -0.59 16.24 -17.94
C ILE A 311 -0.77 17.71 -18.34
N GLY A 312 -1.93 18.30 -18.03
CA GLY A 312 -2.17 19.73 -18.21
C GLY A 312 -1.24 20.57 -17.34
N GLU A 313 -1.17 20.25 -16.05
CA GLU A 313 -0.24 20.89 -15.11
C GLU A 313 1.22 20.73 -15.55
N LEU A 314 1.60 19.55 -16.03
CA LEU A 314 2.95 19.33 -16.54
C LEU A 314 3.26 20.24 -17.74
N LEU A 315 2.33 20.35 -18.70
CA LEU A 315 2.51 21.18 -19.89
C LEU A 315 2.67 22.66 -19.53
N GLU A 316 1.94 23.16 -18.53
CA GLU A 316 2.11 24.53 -18.02
C GLU A 316 3.50 24.75 -17.41
N GLN A 317 4.06 23.73 -16.75
CA GLN A 317 5.39 23.81 -16.11
C GLN A 317 6.55 23.74 -17.10
N ILE A 318 6.46 22.90 -18.14
CA ILE A 318 7.59 22.64 -19.06
C ILE A 318 7.50 23.39 -20.39
N SER A 319 6.31 23.87 -20.75
CA SER A 319 6.08 24.73 -21.91
C SER A 319 5.31 25.98 -21.47
N PRO A 320 5.91 26.84 -20.61
CA PRO A 320 5.30 28.12 -20.31
C PRO A 320 5.08 28.83 -21.64
N ARG A 321 3.82 29.07 -22.00
CA ARG A 321 3.48 29.85 -23.20
C ARG A 321 4.37 31.08 -23.17
N ALA A 322 5.14 31.32 -24.24
CA ALA A 322 5.74 32.62 -24.47
C ALA A 322 4.59 33.62 -24.35
N ARG A 323 4.59 34.39 -23.25
CA ARG A 323 3.59 35.43 -23.01
C ARG A 323 3.84 36.58 -23.96
#